data_AF-A0A482Z5C1-F1
#
_entry.id   AF-A0A482Z5C1-F1
#
_cell.length_a   1.000
_cell.length_b   1.000
_cell.length_c   1.000
_cell.angle_alpha   90.00
_cell.angle_beta   90.00
_cell.angle_gamma   90.00
#
_symmetry.space_group_name_H-M   'P 1'
#
loop_
_entity.id
_entity.type
_entity.pdbx_description
1 polymer ?
#
loop_
_entity_poly.entity_id
_entity_poly.type
_entity_poly.pdbx_seq_one_letter_code
_entity_poly.pdbx_strand_id
1 'polypeptide(L)' 'NSSKTKTMENIIGKALTNSYHKRLAYLEGKEIISLVDYAKKYKISHSNLINKAKRQTIEAFLEKGKWKIGD' A
#
# COMPACT_ATOMS: atom_id res chain seq x y z
N ASN A 1 -2.47 3.70 -30.77
CA ASN A 1 -1.73 4.52 -29.77
C ASN A 1 -2.36 4.61 -28.36
N SER A 2 -3.59 4.14 -28.11
CA SER A 2 -4.24 4.29 -26.77
C SER A 2 -3.71 3.34 -25.67
N SER A 3 -3.23 2.13 -26.00
CA SER A 3 -2.89 1.11 -24.99
C SER A 3 -1.68 1.45 -24.12
N LYS A 4 -0.64 2.09 -24.69
CA LYS A 4 0.58 2.48 -23.95
C LYS A 4 0.28 3.58 -22.93
N THR A 5 -0.55 4.55 -23.30
CA THR A 5 -0.99 5.63 -22.39
C THR A 5 -1.76 5.06 -21.21
N LYS A 6 -2.67 4.09 -21.45
CA LYS A 6 -3.42 3.41 -20.39
C LYS A 6 -2.52 2.65 -19.41
N THR A 7 -1.46 2.01 -19.89
CA THR A 7 -0.46 1.36 -19.01
C THR A 7 0.26 2.39 -18.15
N MET A 8 0.69 3.51 -18.75
CA MET A 8 1.35 4.60 -18.02
C MET A 8 0.43 5.21 -16.95
N GLU A 9 -0.82 5.53 -17.30
CA GLU A 9 -1.84 6.04 -16.38
C GLU A 9 -2.02 5.13 -15.17
N ASN A 10 -2.08 3.81 -15.39
CA ASN A 10 -2.19 2.84 -14.30
C ASN A 10 -0.96 2.82 -13.39
N ILE A 11 0.24 2.96 -13.95
CA ILE A 11 1.50 3.02 -13.17
C ILE A 11 1.50 4.29 -12.31
N ILE A 12 1.20 5.44 -12.93
CA ILE A 12 1.17 6.74 -12.24
C ILE A 12 0.09 6.73 -11.15
N GLY A 13 -1.12 6.27 -11.46
CA GLY A 13 -2.22 6.18 -10.50
C GLY A 13 -1.83 5.37 -9.26
N LYS A 14 -1.22 4.20 -9.45
CA LYS A 14 -0.72 3.38 -8.33
C LYS A 14 0.38 4.07 -7.53
N ALA A 15 1.30 4.76 -8.18
CA ALA A 15 2.36 5.50 -7.50
C ALA A 15 1.79 6.65 -6.63
N LEU A 16 0.79 7.37 -7.16
CA LEU A 16 0.09 8.42 -6.44
C LEU A 16 -0.68 7.87 -5.24
N THR A 17 -1.46 6.80 -5.41
CA THR A 17 -2.20 6.15 -4.31
C THR A 17 -1.25 5.66 -3.22
N ASN A 18 -0.11 5.08 -3.58
CA ASN A 18 0.88 4.63 -2.61
C ASN A 18 1.46 5.80 -1.79
N SER A 19 1.81 6.91 -2.46
CA SER A 19 2.27 8.14 -1.80
C SER A 19 1.20 8.76 -0.91
N TYR A 20 -0.06 8.72 -1.35
CA TYR A 20 -1.21 9.22 -0.61
C TYR A 20 -1.45 8.43 0.68
N HIS A 21 -1.51 7.09 0.62
CA HIS A 21 -1.65 6.23 1.80
C HIS A 21 -0.52 6.47 2.82
N LYS A 22 0.72 6.61 2.34
CA LYS A 22 1.85 6.97 3.19
C LYS A 22 1.59 8.30 3.90
N ARG A 23 1.24 9.34 3.15
CA ARG A 23 1.03 10.68 3.72
C ARG A 23 -0.10 10.69 4.75
N LEU A 24 -1.22 10.01 4.48
CA LEU A 24 -2.32 9.88 5.43
C LEU A 24 -1.87 9.24 6.74
N ALA A 25 -1.19 8.09 6.70
CA ALA A 25 -0.75 7.40 7.91
C ALA A 25 0.16 8.27 8.79
N TYR A 26 1.09 9.03 8.18
CA TYR A 26 1.94 9.95 8.93
C TYR A 26 1.19 11.17 9.47
N LEU A 27 0.25 11.75 8.71
CA LEU A 27 -0.53 12.92 9.13
C LEU A 27 -1.50 12.60 10.27
N GLU A 28 -2.09 11.41 10.24
CA GLU A 28 -3.01 10.94 11.27
C GLU A 28 -2.29 10.44 12.52
N GLY A 29 -0.96 10.40 12.51
CA GLY A 29 -0.16 9.90 13.63
C GLY A 29 -0.33 8.40 13.89
N LYS A 30 -0.79 7.63 12.89
CA LYS A 30 -0.98 6.17 13.00
C LYS A 30 0.35 5.47 13.26
N GLU A 31 0.30 4.33 13.93
CA GLU A 31 1.48 3.51 14.13
C GLU A 31 1.86 2.82 12.81
N ILE A 32 3.04 3.14 12.26
CA ILE A 32 3.46 2.58 10.97
C ILE A 32 4.20 1.26 11.18
N ILE A 33 3.48 0.15 10.99
CA ILE A 33 4.02 -1.21 11.15
C ILE A 33 4.14 -1.95 9.81
N SER A 34 4.91 -3.03 9.78
CA SER A 34 5.03 -3.87 8.58
C SER A 34 3.77 -4.72 8.37
N LEU A 35 3.47 -5.11 7.12
CA LEU A 35 2.37 -6.05 6.87
C LEU A 35 2.58 -7.43 7.50
N VAL A 36 3.82 -7.79 7.86
CA VAL A 36 4.10 -9.03 8.61
C VAL A 36 3.61 -8.90 10.04
N ASP A 37 3.88 -7.75 10.67
CA ASP A 37 3.50 -7.48 12.06
C ASP A 37 2.00 -7.25 12.18
N TYR A 38 1.41 -6.50 11.24
CA TYR A 38 -0.04 -6.32 11.13
C TYR A 38 -0.76 -7.67 10.95
N ALA A 39 -0.25 -8.55 10.08
CA ALA A 39 -0.80 -9.90 9.90
C ALA A 39 -0.83 -10.70 11.21
N LYS A 40 0.25 -10.64 11.99
CA LYS A 40 0.34 -11.31 13.30
C LYS A 40 -0.62 -10.70 14.33
N LYS A 41 -0.65 -9.37 14.44
CA LYS A 41 -1.49 -8.63 15.39
C LYS A 41 -2.98 -8.94 15.20
N TYR A 42 -3.44 -8.96 13.93
CA TYR A 42 -4.84 -9.15 13.60
C TYR A 42 -5.22 -10.57 13.16
N LYS A 43 -4.26 -11.51 13.18
CA LYS A 43 -4.45 -12.92 12.75
C LYS A 43 -5.01 -13.03 11.31
N ILE A 44 -4.52 -12.17 10.42
CA ILE A 44 -4.90 -12.15 8.99
C ILE A 44 -3.79 -12.78 8.17
N SER A 45 -4.14 -13.50 7.10
CA SER A 45 -3.14 -14.03 6.16
C SER A 45 -2.26 -12.92 5.56
N HIS A 46 -0.95 -13.03 5.76
CA HIS A 46 0.04 -12.09 5.20
C HIS A 46 -0.04 -12.02 3.67
N SER A 47 -0.22 -13.16 3.00
CA SER A 47 -0.37 -13.21 1.53
C SER A 47 -1.60 -12.46 1.05
N ASN A 48 -2.72 -12.49 1.80
CA ASN A 48 -3.92 -11.72 1.48
C ASN A 48 -3.63 -10.21 1.55
N LEU A 49 -2.96 -9.76 2.62
CA LEU A 49 -2.57 -8.35 2.78
C LEU A 49 -1.65 -7.88 1.65
N ILE A 50 -0.64 -8.68 1.27
CA ILE A 50 0.25 -8.37 0.14
C ILE A 50 -0.53 -8.21 -1.17
N ASN A 51 -1.49 -9.10 -1.43
CA ASN A 51 -2.33 -9.02 -2.62
C ASN A 51 -3.21 -7.77 -2.63
N LYS A 52 -3.80 -7.41 -1.48
CA LYS A 52 -4.57 -6.17 -1.33
C LYS A 52 -3.70 -4.93 -1.50
N ALA A 53 -2.49 -4.92 -0.93
CA ALA A 53 -1.54 -3.82 -1.06
C ALA A 53 -1.08 -3.61 -2.52
N LYS A 54 -0.77 -4.69 -3.24
CA LYS A 54 -0.44 -4.63 -4.69
C LYS A 54 -1.59 -4.10 -5.53
N ARG A 55 -2.84 -4.42 -5.17
CA ARG A 55 -4.06 -3.87 -5.81
C ARG A 55 -4.43 -2.48 -5.30
N GLN A 56 -3.74 -1.94 -4.30
CA GLN A 56 -4.03 -0.65 -3.66
C GLN A 56 -5.46 -0.57 -3.09
N THR A 57 -6.01 -1.69 -2.60
CA THR A 57 -7.37 -1.73 -1.99
C THR A 57 -7.37 -1.59 -0.47
N ILE A 58 -6.20 -1.36 0.12
CA ILE A 58 -5.99 -1.05 1.53
C ILE A 58 -4.95 0.07 1.60
N GLU A 59 -4.92 0.81 2.72
CA GLU A 59 -4.02 1.95 2.97
C GLU A 59 -2.55 1.53 3.22
N ALA A 60 -2.10 0.47 2.54
CA ALA A 60 -0.73 0.00 2.61
C ALA A 60 0.13 0.70 1.55
N PHE A 61 1.37 0.98 1.92
CA PHE A 61 2.35 1.68 1.09
C PHE A 61 3.72 1.02 1.18
N LEU A 62 4.59 1.33 0.21
CA LEU A 62 5.92 0.74 0.11
C LEU A 62 6.94 1.73 0.65
N GLU A 63 7.73 1.31 1.63
CA GLU A 63 8.78 2.13 2.21
C GLU A 63 10.06 1.33 2.37
N LYS A 64 11.13 1.77 1.69
CA LYS A 64 12.44 1.10 1.70
C LYS A 64 12.34 -0.40 1.37
N GLY A 65 11.53 -0.74 0.35
CA GLY A 65 11.33 -2.13 -0.09
C GLY A 65 10.37 -2.98 0.76
N LYS A 66 9.82 -2.43 1.84
CA LYS A 66 8.89 -3.15 2.72
C LYS A 66 7.47 -2.59 2.60
N TRP A 67 6.48 -3.47 2.56
CA TRP A 67 5.09 -3.07 2.67
C TRP A 67 4.74 -2.76 4.12
N LYS A 68 4.16 -1.58 4.33
CA LYS A 68 3.73 -1.07 5.62
C LYS A 68 2.29 -0.57 5.56
N ILE A 69 1.67 -0.40 6.71
CA ILE A 69 0.32 0.15 6.88
C ILE A 69 0.29 0.98 8.18
N GLY A 70 -0.56 2.00 8.21
CA GLY A 70 -0.89 2.70 9.44
C GLY A 70 -1.91 1.89 10.23
N ASP A 71 -1.60 1.61 11.49
CA ASP A 71 -2.43 0.90 12.45
C ASP A 71 -2.98 1.84 13.53
#